data_AF-F3YB63-F1
#
_entry.id   AF-F3YB63-F1
#
_cell.length_a   1.000
_cell.length_b   1.000
_cell.length_c   1.000
_cell.angle_alpha   90.00
_cell.angle_beta   90.00
_cell.angle_gamma   90.00
#
_symmetry.space_group_name_H-M   'P 1'
#
loop_
_entity.id
_entity.type
_entity.pdbx_description
1 polymer ?
#
loop_
_entity_poly.entity_id
_entity_poly.type
_entity_poly.pdbx_seq_one_letter_code
_entity_poly.pdbx_strand_id
1 'polypeptide(L)'
;MLRSLTIDDKLATKAGIHVSGTVLPLGNFGASGLFTAIVASIFTVEVVRFCLKKNIVIKMPNVVPTSVIHSFAALIPGAIVIITTFVIKIGLKLDINSILQWIFSPIRYFAGDNILSVIVPILLITIVWIFGIHGMVIATPILYPFWYENLNVNTTAAAAGKVIPHLMTGQFFQWFIWIGGAGATLSLALLMAFLGKSEFCKKMGRFTFIPGIFNINEPLIFGVPIVMNPFFAIPFIAAPIMMGIITYLAMGVFHLVNYPIAIAPWTLPAPLVAMMATGFDWRAAVLAMVNIMVSCVIYLPFFKAFDKSMVEKELKAKEEEKINLGNSVTQPV
;
A
#
# COMPACT_ATOMS: atom_id res chain seq x y z
N MET A 1 15.27 17.17 25.97
CA MET A 1 14.86 16.27 27.07
C MET A 1 14.46 14.95 26.42
N LEU A 2 15.41 14.03 26.31
CA LEU A 2 15.29 12.75 25.59
C LEU A 2 14.69 11.70 26.53
N ARG A 3 13.42 11.38 26.37
CA ARG A 3 12.79 10.21 27.01
C ARG A 3 12.03 9.43 25.94
N SER A 4 12.70 8.47 25.30
CA SER A 4 12.02 7.36 24.64
C SER A 4 12.85 6.09 24.75
N LEU A 5 12.18 5.04 25.27
CA LEU A 5 12.55 3.62 25.19
C LEU A 5 13.88 3.21 25.85
N THR A 6 14.08 3.60 27.11
CA THR A 6 14.94 2.81 28.00
C THR A 6 14.07 1.83 28.79
N ILE A 7 14.63 0.66 29.13
CA ILE A 7 14.13 -0.17 30.23
C ILE A 7 13.85 0.79 31.40
N ASP A 8 12.66 0.71 32.01
CA ASP A 8 12.34 1.51 33.19
C ASP A 8 13.51 1.39 34.18
N ASP A 9 14.11 2.50 34.60
CA ASP A 9 15.26 2.52 35.51
C ASP A 9 15.01 1.64 36.73
N LYS A 10 13.75 1.58 37.18
CA LYS A 10 13.34 0.71 38.29
C LYS A 10 13.45 -0.77 37.94
N LEU A 11 13.13 -1.16 36.72
CA LEU A 11 13.21 -2.54 36.22
C LEU A 11 14.67 -2.95 35.95
N ALA A 12 15.47 -2.05 35.37
CA ALA A 12 16.90 -2.27 35.12
C ALA A 12 17.68 -2.46 36.43
N THR A 13 17.41 -1.59 37.42
CA THR A 13 18.03 -1.69 38.75
C THR A 13 17.62 -2.97 39.48
N LYS A 14 16.36 -3.40 39.36
CA LYS A 14 15.86 -4.64 39.97
C LYS A 14 16.44 -5.91 39.34
N ALA A 15 16.89 -5.84 38.08
CA ALA A 15 17.54 -6.92 37.36
C ALA A 15 19.08 -6.93 37.52
N GLY A 16 19.66 -6.02 38.31
CA GLY A 16 21.11 -5.89 38.47
C GLY A 16 21.83 -5.38 37.22
N ILE A 17 21.10 -4.77 36.28
CA ILE A 17 21.64 -4.24 35.03
C ILE A 17 21.91 -2.75 35.21
N HIS A 18 23.18 -2.39 35.39
CA HIS A 18 23.62 -1.01 35.26
C HIS A 18 23.71 -0.65 33.77
N VAL A 19 22.84 0.23 33.28
CA VAL A 19 22.95 0.78 31.92
C VAL A 19 24.13 1.76 31.89
N SER A 20 25.34 1.22 31.79
CA SER A 20 26.57 2.00 31.66
C SER A 20 26.96 2.06 30.18
N GLY A 21 26.69 3.19 29.51
CA GLY A 21 27.13 3.45 28.15
C GLY A 21 26.29 4.49 27.40
N THR A 22 26.88 5.14 26.38
CA THR A 22 26.14 5.94 25.40
C THR A 22 25.34 4.98 24.51
N VAL A 23 24.08 4.76 24.85
CA VAL A 23 23.15 3.98 24.02
C VAL A 23 22.64 4.84 22.87
N LEU A 24 22.67 4.29 21.65
CA LEU A 24 22.08 4.93 20.48
C LEU A 24 20.54 4.87 20.64
N PRO A 25 19.82 6.01 20.71
CA PRO A 25 18.37 5.99 20.87
C PRO A 25 17.72 5.47 19.59
N LEU A 26 17.33 4.19 19.61
CA LEU A 26 16.71 3.50 18.46
C LEU A 26 15.29 3.98 18.16
N GLY A 27 14.66 4.75 19.06
CA GLY A 27 13.31 5.28 18.83
C GLY A 27 13.18 6.03 17.51
N ASN A 28 14.16 6.88 17.18
CA ASN A 28 14.16 7.66 15.93
C ASN A 28 14.51 6.82 14.68
N PHE A 29 14.91 5.56 14.84
CA PHE A 29 15.09 4.61 13.74
C PHE A 29 13.81 3.81 13.45
N GLY A 30 12.76 3.98 14.26
CA GLY A 30 11.43 3.43 14.03
C GLY A 30 10.49 4.41 13.32
N ALA A 31 9.17 4.18 13.44
CA ALA A 31 8.16 4.96 12.74
C ALA A 31 8.19 6.48 13.05
N SER A 32 8.60 6.87 14.27
CA SER A 32 8.71 8.28 14.66
C SER A 32 9.80 9.06 13.91
N GLY A 33 10.69 8.37 13.19
CA GLY A 33 11.73 8.98 12.36
C GLY A 33 11.38 9.13 10.89
N LEU A 34 10.24 8.61 10.42
CA LEU A 34 10.00 8.38 8.99
C LEU A 34 9.95 9.69 8.18
N PHE A 35 9.30 10.74 8.70
CA PHE A 35 9.25 12.04 8.04
C PHE A 35 10.64 12.67 7.92
N THR A 36 11.45 12.61 8.99
CA THR A 36 12.84 13.05 8.96
C THR A 36 13.68 12.23 7.98
N ALA A 37 13.48 10.92 7.90
CA ALA A 37 14.19 10.05 6.95
C ALA A 37 13.89 10.42 5.49
N ILE A 38 12.62 10.73 5.16
CA ILE A 38 12.22 11.17 3.82
C ILE A 38 12.94 12.49 3.46
N VAL A 39 12.89 13.50 4.32
CA VAL A 39 13.54 14.79 4.02
C VAL A 39 15.07 14.68 4.01
N ALA A 40 15.65 13.94 4.95
CA ALA A 40 17.10 13.74 5.02
C ALA A 40 17.64 12.99 3.79
N SER A 41 16.90 11.99 3.29
CA SER A 41 17.30 11.25 2.08
C SER A 41 17.25 12.13 0.83
N ILE A 42 16.17 12.89 0.61
CA ILE A 42 16.05 13.84 -0.51
C ILE A 42 17.16 14.89 -0.43
N PHE A 43 17.36 15.50 0.74
CA PHE A 43 18.39 16.50 0.95
C PHE A 43 19.79 15.94 0.65
N THR A 44 20.10 14.76 1.17
CA THR A 44 21.40 14.10 0.94
C THR A 44 21.65 13.85 -0.55
N VAL A 45 20.66 13.29 -1.26
CA VAL A 45 20.78 13.02 -2.70
C VAL A 45 20.97 14.31 -3.50
N GLU A 46 20.21 15.36 -3.21
CA GLU A 46 20.31 16.63 -3.93
C GLU A 46 21.63 17.35 -3.65
N VAL A 47 22.14 17.33 -2.42
CA VAL A 47 23.47 17.88 -2.08
C VAL A 47 24.56 17.13 -2.82
N VAL A 48 24.54 15.79 -2.79
CA VAL A 48 25.52 14.96 -3.50
C VAL A 48 25.47 15.23 -5.00
N ARG A 49 24.28 15.25 -5.61
CA ARG A 49 24.08 15.56 -7.03
C ARG A 49 24.60 16.95 -7.38
N PHE A 50 24.30 17.96 -6.54
CA PHE A 50 24.75 19.33 -6.74
C PHE A 50 26.28 19.44 -6.71
N CYS A 51 26.93 18.84 -5.70
CA CYS A 51 28.38 18.86 -5.56
C CYS A 51 29.06 18.15 -6.75
N LEU A 52 28.54 17.00 -7.18
CA LEU A 52 29.06 16.28 -8.35
C LEU A 52 28.92 17.11 -9.63
N LYS A 53 27.72 17.67 -9.89
CA LYS A 53 27.45 18.50 -11.08
C LYS A 53 28.31 19.76 -11.12
N LYS A 54 28.62 20.35 -9.97
CA LYS A 54 29.43 21.57 -9.85
C LYS A 54 30.93 21.31 -9.67
N ASN A 55 31.37 20.05 -9.73
CA ASN A 55 32.76 19.65 -9.47
C ASN A 55 33.28 20.09 -8.08
N ILE A 56 32.40 20.19 -7.09
CA ILE A 56 32.73 20.47 -5.69
C ILE A 56 33.08 19.14 -4.99
N VAL A 57 34.14 18.51 -5.49
CA VAL A 57 34.61 17.20 -5.06
C VAL A 57 36.13 17.15 -5.05
N ILE A 58 36.70 16.28 -4.24
CA ILE A 58 38.14 16.03 -4.27
C ILE A 58 38.44 15.19 -5.51
N LYS A 59 39.19 15.76 -6.45
CA LYS A 59 39.60 15.09 -7.68
C LYS A 59 40.89 14.30 -7.43
N MET A 60 40.90 13.06 -7.92
CA MET A 60 42.07 12.18 -7.85
C MET A 60 42.55 11.87 -9.27
N PRO A 61 43.87 11.63 -9.47
CA PRO A 61 44.39 11.20 -10.77
C PRO A 61 43.81 9.85 -11.23
N ASN A 62 43.74 9.64 -12.55
CA ASN A 62 43.21 8.41 -13.15
C ASN A 62 44.05 7.15 -12.86
N VAL A 63 45.24 7.31 -12.27
CA VAL A 63 46.12 6.19 -11.84
C VAL A 63 45.61 5.54 -10.56
N VAL A 64 44.72 6.20 -9.83
CA VAL A 64 44.15 5.71 -8.56
C VAL A 64 42.96 4.80 -8.83
N PRO A 65 42.80 3.66 -8.11
CA PRO A 65 41.64 2.77 -8.27
C PRO A 65 40.30 3.49 -8.08
N THR A 66 39.29 3.11 -8.87
CA THR A 66 37.97 3.76 -8.91
C THR A 66 37.28 3.83 -7.54
N SER A 67 37.39 2.80 -6.71
CA SER A 67 36.82 2.78 -5.36
C SER A 67 37.36 3.92 -4.46
N VAL A 68 38.65 4.25 -4.60
CA VAL A 68 39.29 5.35 -3.86
C VAL A 68 38.82 6.69 -4.42
N ILE A 69 38.76 6.83 -5.75
CA ILE A 69 38.22 8.04 -6.40
C ILE A 69 36.80 8.35 -5.90
N HIS A 70 35.92 7.35 -5.86
CA HIS A 70 34.54 7.53 -5.38
C HIS A 70 34.47 7.91 -3.90
N SER A 71 35.33 7.34 -3.05
CA SER A 71 35.37 7.65 -1.62
C SER A 71 35.80 9.10 -1.34
N PHE A 72 36.84 9.59 -2.03
CA PHE A 72 37.29 10.98 -1.91
C PHE A 72 36.32 11.97 -2.55
N ALA A 73 35.69 11.61 -3.67
CA ALA A 73 34.68 12.43 -4.31
C ALA A 73 33.45 12.64 -3.41
N ALA A 74 33.10 11.65 -2.58
CA ALA A 74 32.00 11.73 -1.62
C ALA A 74 32.32 12.54 -0.35
N LEU A 75 33.59 12.83 -0.05
CA LEU A 75 34.00 13.43 1.22
C LEU A 75 33.44 14.84 1.44
N ILE A 76 33.58 15.73 0.45
CA ILE A 76 33.04 17.11 0.54
C ILE A 76 31.50 17.10 0.61
N PRO A 77 30.77 16.39 -0.29
CA PRO A 77 29.32 16.25 -0.16
C PRO A 77 28.88 15.72 1.21
N GLY A 78 29.55 14.68 1.71
CA GLY A 78 29.26 14.09 3.01
C GLY A 78 29.47 15.06 4.17
N ALA A 79 30.57 15.83 4.14
CA ALA A 79 30.83 16.86 5.15
C ALA A 79 29.75 17.95 5.15
N ILE A 80 29.31 18.41 3.97
CA ILE A 80 28.22 19.40 3.86
C ILE A 80 26.93 18.85 4.47
N VAL A 81 26.57 17.60 4.16
CA VAL A 81 25.37 16.96 4.72
C VAL A 81 25.45 16.86 6.24
N ILE A 82 26.58 16.37 6.78
CA ILE A 82 26.78 16.20 8.23
C ILE A 82 26.73 17.56 8.95
N ILE A 83 27.47 18.56 8.45
CA ILE A 83 27.52 19.89 9.07
C ILE A 83 26.14 20.53 9.04
N THR A 84 25.44 20.47 7.91
CA THR A 84 24.11 21.08 7.77
C THR A 84 23.10 20.42 8.69
N THR A 85 23.04 19.08 8.72
CA THR A 85 22.12 18.35 9.60
C THR A 85 22.45 18.55 11.07
N PHE A 86 23.74 18.64 11.43
CA PHE A 86 24.19 18.99 12.78
C PHE A 86 23.73 20.40 13.19
N VAL A 87 23.91 21.41 12.33
CA VAL A 87 23.45 22.77 12.60
C VAL A 87 21.93 22.82 12.75
N ILE A 88 21.17 22.13 11.91
CA ILE A 88 19.70 22.08 12.02
C ILE A 88 19.27 21.43 13.35
N LYS A 89 19.85 20.27 13.71
CA LYS A 89 19.40 19.49 14.86
C LYS A 89 19.94 20.00 16.20
N ILE A 90 21.21 20.38 16.26
CA ILE A 90 21.89 20.79 17.50
C ILE A 90 21.95 22.31 17.62
N GLY A 91 22.31 23.01 16.55
CA GLY A 91 22.41 24.46 16.54
C GLY A 91 21.05 25.15 16.66
N LEU A 92 20.14 24.84 15.72
CA LEU A 92 18.80 25.43 15.67
C LEU A 92 17.77 24.67 16.50
N LYS A 93 18.11 23.47 16.99
CA LYS A 93 17.22 22.59 17.78
C LYS A 93 15.88 22.32 17.09
N LEU A 94 15.86 22.31 15.76
CA LEU A 94 14.65 22.07 14.99
C LEU A 94 14.29 20.58 15.02
N ASP A 95 13.02 20.30 15.34
CA ASP A 95 12.45 18.97 15.20
C ASP A 95 11.73 18.86 13.85
N ILE A 96 12.44 18.32 12.86
CA ILE A 96 11.92 18.13 11.51
C ILE A 96 10.66 17.25 11.53
N ASN A 97 10.59 16.23 12.40
CA ASN A 97 9.39 15.40 12.49
C ASN A 97 8.21 16.22 13.00
N SER A 98 8.37 16.99 14.08
CA SER A 98 7.27 17.79 14.63
C SER A 98 6.80 18.87 13.64
N ILE A 99 7.72 19.52 12.93
CA ILE A 99 7.39 20.51 11.90
C ILE A 99 6.59 19.86 10.77
N LEU A 100 7.04 18.72 10.26
CA LEU A 100 6.35 18.03 9.17
C LEU A 100 5.00 17.47 9.62
N GLN A 101 4.89 16.95 10.84
CA GLN A 101 3.62 16.54 11.42
C GLN A 101 2.64 17.72 11.53
N TRP A 102 3.13 18.93 11.85
CA TRP A 102 2.32 20.13 11.86
C TRP A 102 1.88 20.55 10.45
N ILE A 103 2.81 20.59 9.49
CA ILE A 103 2.51 20.92 8.08
C ILE A 103 1.48 19.96 7.49
N PHE A 104 1.63 18.66 7.76
CA PHE A 104 0.74 17.62 7.26
C PHE A 104 -0.45 17.32 8.19
N SER A 105 -0.65 18.12 9.24
CA SER A 105 -1.79 17.93 10.16
C SER A 105 -3.17 17.93 9.47
N PRO A 106 -3.42 18.67 8.37
CA PRO A 106 -4.69 18.55 7.65
C PRO A 106 -4.85 17.18 6.98
N ILE A 107 -3.76 16.59 6.48
CA ILE A 107 -3.76 15.27 5.85
C ILE A 107 -3.91 14.18 6.92
N ARG A 108 -3.31 14.38 8.10
CA ARG A 108 -3.41 13.46 9.25
C ARG A 108 -4.86 13.13 9.61
N TYR A 109 -5.78 14.09 9.44
CA TYR A 109 -7.21 13.85 9.68
C TYR A 109 -7.77 12.70 8.82
N PHE A 110 -7.28 12.53 7.59
CA PHE A 110 -7.64 11.45 6.66
C PHE A 110 -6.78 10.18 6.82
N ALA A 111 -5.94 10.12 7.86
CA ALA A 111 -5.16 8.94 8.23
C ALA A 111 -5.38 8.52 9.70
N GLY A 112 -6.40 9.10 10.36
CA GLY A 112 -6.76 8.82 11.75
C GLY A 112 -7.88 7.79 11.90
N ASP A 113 -8.28 7.50 13.14
CA ASP A 113 -9.35 6.54 13.43
C ASP A 113 -10.73 7.16 13.25
N ASN A 114 -11.11 7.42 11.99
CA ASN A 114 -12.43 7.94 11.64
C ASN A 114 -12.87 7.44 10.25
N ILE A 115 -14.17 7.54 9.98
CA ILE A 115 -14.75 7.03 8.72
C ILE A 115 -14.25 7.76 7.47
N LEU A 116 -13.91 9.04 7.56
CA LEU A 116 -13.38 9.79 6.41
C LEU A 116 -11.97 9.31 6.02
N SER A 117 -11.20 8.83 7.00
CA SER A 117 -9.92 8.17 6.75
C SER A 117 -10.07 6.83 6.05
N VAL A 118 -11.26 6.23 6.03
CA VAL A 118 -11.56 5.06 5.20
C VAL A 118 -11.92 5.50 3.78
N ILE A 119 -12.90 6.39 3.66
CA ILE A 119 -13.53 6.72 2.38
C ILE A 119 -12.59 7.50 1.46
N VAL A 120 -11.92 8.53 1.99
CA VAL A 120 -11.13 9.46 1.17
C VAL A 120 -9.91 8.78 0.54
N PRO A 121 -9.06 8.03 1.28
CA PRO A 121 -7.98 7.28 0.68
C PRO A 121 -8.42 6.29 -0.39
N ILE A 122 -9.50 5.54 -0.13
CA ILE A 122 -10.04 4.57 -1.08
C ILE A 122 -10.47 5.27 -2.37
N LEU A 123 -11.20 6.39 -2.26
CA LEU A 123 -11.67 7.16 -3.39
C LEU A 123 -10.50 7.70 -4.23
N LEU A 124 -9.50 8.32 -3.58
CA LEU A 124 -8.35 8.87 -4.28
C LEU A 124 -7.54 7.78 -4.99
N ILE A 125 -7.27 6.65 -4.32
CA ILE A 125 -6.53 5.53 -4.89
C ILE A 125 -7.29 4.94 -6.09
N THR A 126 -8.60 4.71 -5.98
CA THR A 126 -9.40 4.13 -7.05
C THR A 126 -9.55 5.06 -8.25
N ILE A 127 -9.72 6.37 -8.04
CA ILE A 127 -9.76 7.37 -9.12
C ILE A 127 -8.45 7.36 -9.91
N VAL A 128 -7.31 7.36 -9.22
CA VAL A 128 -5.98 7.36 -9.85
C VAL A 128 -5.78 6.09 -10.69
N TRP A 129 -6.25 4.94 -10.19
CA TRP A 129 -6.25 3.67 -10.93
C TRP A 129 -7.16 3.68 -12.17
N ILE A 130 -8.30 4.38 -12.12
CA ILE A 130 -9.15 4.56 -13.31
C ILE A 130 -8.40 5.30 -14.42
N PHE A 131 -7.44 6.17 -14.09
CA PHE A 131 -6.56 6.82 -15.07
C PHE A 131 -5.30 6.00 -15.42
N GLY A 132 -5.18 4.76 -14.94
CA GLY A 132 -4.05 3.87 -15.23
C GLY A 132 -2.79 4.16 -14.43
N ILE A 133 -2.87 5.00 -13.39
CA ILE A 133 -1.76 5.30 -12.49
C ILE A 133 -1.87 4.37 -11.27
N HIS A 134 -0.75 3.78 -10.85
CA HIS A 134 -0.75 2.87 -9.70
C HIS A 134 -0.99 3.63 -8.39
N GLY A 135 -2.21 3.55 -7.84
CA GLY A 135 -2.64 4.40 -6.71
C GLY A 135 -1.79 4.28 -5.44
N MET A 136 -1.14 3.13 -5.18
CA MET A 136 -0.24 2.99 -4.03
C MET A 136 1.02 3.86 -4.13
N VAL A 137 1.46 4.21 -5.34
CA VAL A 137 2.62 5.10 -5.55
C VAL A 137 2.31 6.50 -5.03
N ILE A 138 1.04 6.92 -5.09
CA ILE A 138 0.59 8.21 -4.57
C ILE A 138 0.31 8.11 -3.07
N ALA A 139 -0.31 7.01 -2.60
CA ALA A 139 -0.66 6.84 -1.19
C ALA A 139 0.57 6.68 -0.28
N THR A 140 1.64 6.03 -0.76
CA THR A 140 2.83 5.72 0.04
C THR A 140 3.51 6.96 0.65
N PRO A 141 3.89 7.99 -0.11
CA PRO A 141 4.55 9.16 0.48
C PRO A 141 3.64 10.00 1.40
N ILE A 142 2.32 9.87 1.28
CA ILE A 142 1.35 10.75 1.94
C ILE A 142 0.74 10.10 3.19
N LEU A 143 0.27 8.85 3.09
CA LEU A 143 -0.54 8.19 4.11
C LEU A 143 0.25 7.17 4.93
N TYR A 144 1.20 6.45 4.32
CA TYR A 144 1.97 5.42 5.03
C TYR A 144 2.78 5.93 6.22
N PRO A 145 3.33 7.17 6.24
CA PRO A 145 3.97 7.68 7.45
C PRO A 145 3.06 7.65 8.67
N PHE A 146 1.80 8.06 8.51
CA PHE A 146 0.81 8.03 9.58
C PHE A 146 0.38 6.60 9.92
N TRP A 147 0.14 5.78 8.91
CA TRP A 147 -0.27 4.39 9.11
C TRP A 147 0.80 3.52 9.77
N TYR A 148 2.08 3.74 9.46
CA TYR A 148 3.18 3.06 10.14
C TYR A 148 3.35 3.54 11.57
N GLU A 149 3.15 4.83 11.85
CA GLU A 149 3.13 5.35 13.21
C GLU A 149 2.02 4.67 14.04
N ASN A 150 0.79 4.62 13.50
CA ASN A 150 -0.34 3.94 14.13
C ASN A 150 -0.06 2.44 14.37
N LEU A 151 0.46 1.74 13.36
CA LEU A 151 0.82 0.33 13.50
C LEU A 151 1.90 0.12 14.56
N ASN A 152 2.92 0.97 14.60
CA ASN A 152 3.99 0.86 15.59
C ASN A 152 3.46 1.05 17.02
N VAL A 153 2.51 1.96 17.23
CA VAL A 153 1.81 2.11 18.51
C VAL A 153 1.03 0.83 18.85
N ASN A 154 0.32 0.24 17.88
CA ASN A 154 -0.39 -1.02 18.07
C ASN A 154 0.54 -2.19 18.42
N THR A 155 1.64 -2.36 17.67
CA THR A 155 2.63 -3.42 17.94
C THR A 155 3.21 -3.27 19.34
N THR A 156 3.52 -2.04 19.75
CA THR A 156 4.05 -1.76 21.09
C THR A 156 3.02 -2.04 22.18
N ALA A 157 1.75 -1.65 21.96
CA ALA A 157 0.66 -1.95 22.87
C ALA A 157 0.42 -3.47 23.01
N ALA A 158 0.43 -4.20 21.89
CA ALA A 158 0.28 -5.65 21.86
C ALA A 158 1.41 -6.35 22.64
N ALA A 159 2.66 -5.96 22.40
CA ALA A 159 3.82 -6.51 23.10
C ALA A 159 3.78 -6.24 24.61
N ALA A 160 3.16 -5.13 25.03
CA ALA A 160 2.95 -4.78 26.43
C ALA A 160 1.66 -5.35 27.04
N GLY A 161 0.88 -6.15 26.30
CA GLY A 161 -0.42 -6.68 26.75
C GLY A 161 -1.47 -5.60 27.02
N LYS A 162 -1.37 -4.45 26.35
CA LYS A 162 -2.29 -3.31 26.50
C LYS A 162 -3.35 -3.31 25.39
N VAL A 163 -4.40 -2.52 25.60
CA VAL A 163 -5.44 -2.26 24.60
C VAL A 163 -4.81 -1.66 23.34
N ILE A 164 -5.17 -2.22 22.18
CA ILE A 164 -4.69 -1.78 20.87
C ILE A 164 -5.46 -0.52 20.45
N PRO A 165 -4.82 0.64 20.27
CA PRO A 165 -5.53 1.91 20.16
C PRO A 165 -6.03 2.26 18.74
N HIS A 166 -5.29 1.90 17.69
CA HIS A 166 -5.56 2.42 16.34
C HIS A 166 -6.12 1.34 15.43
N LEU A 167 -7.22 1.64 14.74
CA LEU A 167 -7.72 0.77 13.66
C LEU A 167 -7.06 1.14 12.33
N MET A 168 -6.76 2.43 12.14
CA MET A 168 -6.32 2.99 10.87
C MET A 168 -4.83 2.72 10.62
N THR A 169 -4.56 1.64 9.91
CA THR A 169 -3.21 1.17 9.56
C THR A 169 -3.18 0.78 8.08
N GLY A 170 -1.99 0.59 7.48
CA GLY A 170 -1.91 0.13 6.09
C GLY A 170 -2.55 -1.26 5.91
N GLN A 171 -2.49 -2.06 6.96
CA GLN A 171 -3.01 -3.42 7.08
C GLN A 171 -4.54 -3.46 7.07
N PHE A 172 -5.19 -2.43 7.62
CA PHE A 172 -6.63 -2.25 7.50
C PHE A 172 -7.04 -2.27 6.02
N PHE A 173 -6.40 -1.43 5.18
CA PHE A 173 -6.70 -1.39 3.76
C PHE A 173 -6.27 -2.64 3.03
N GLN A 174 -5.06 -3.10 3.30
CA GLN A 174 -4.44 -4.21 2.57
C GLN A 174 -5.23 -5.51 2.70
N TRP A 175 -5.74 -5.82 3.89
CA TRP A 175 -6.32 -7.13 4.18
C TRP A 175 -7.83 -7.19 4.17
N PHE A 176 -8.48 -6.03 4.24
CA PHE A 176 -9.93 -5.97 4.29
C PHE A 176 -10.54 -5.22 3.11
N ILE A 177 -9.77 -4.42 2.36
CA ILE A 177 -10.28 -3.63 1.23
C ILE A 177 -9.62 -4.04 -0.09
N TRP A 178 -8.28 -4.07 -0.17
CA TRP A 178 -7.52 -4.39 -1.39
C TRP A 178 -7.39 -5.90 -1.65
N ILE A 179 -8.48 -6.63 -1.44
CA ILE A 179 -8.50 -8.08 -1.61
C ILE A 179 -8.49 -8.43 -3.10
N GLY A 180 -7.42 -9.06 -3.55
CA GLY A 180 -7.17 -9.25 -4.97
C GLY A 180 -6.68 -8.02 -5.69
N GLY A 181 -6.06 -7.09 -4.97
CA GLY A 181 -5.48 -5.86 -5.51
C GLY A 181 -6.45 -4.67 -5.48
N ALA A 182 -6.12 -3.65 -6.27
CA ALA A 182 -6.94 -2.44 -6.40
C ALA A 182 -8.37 -2.77 -6.86
N GLY A 183 -9.37 -2.16 -6.22
CA GLY A 183 -10.78 -2.33 -6.59
C GLY A 183 -11.47 -3.58 -6.06
N ALA A 184 -10.82 -4.38 -5.22
CA ALA A 184 -11.34 -5.68 -4.74
C ALA A 184 -11.58 -6.69 -5.89
N THR A 185 -10.69 -6.67 -6.88
CA THR A 185 -10.83 -7.36 -8.16
C THR A 185 -10.79 -8.88 -8.12
N LEU A 186 -10.42 -9.50 -6.99
CA LEU A 186 -10.59 -10.96 -6.82
C LEU A 186 -12.04 -11.38 -7.10
N SER A 187 -12.98 -10.53 -6.71
CA SER A 187 -14.41 -10.76 -6.91
C SER A 187 -14.79 -10.80 -8.38
N LEU A 188 -14.25 -9.88 -9.19
CA LEU A 188 -14.49 -9.88 -10.62
C LEU A 188 -13.84 -11.10 -11.29
N ALA A 189 -12.61 -11.45 -10.91
CA ALA A 189 -11.94 -12.65 -11.41
C ALA A 189 -12.73 -13.93 -11.08
N LEU A 190 -13.26 -14.04 -9.85
CA LEU A 190 -14.15 -15.13 -9.42
C LEU A 190 -15.40 -15.22 -10.29
N LEU A 191 -16.12 -14.09 -10.47
CA LEU A 191 -17.33 -14.04 -11.28
C LEU A 191 -17.05 -14.46 -12.74
N MET A 192 -15.97 -13.95 -13.33
CA MET A 192 -15.59 -14.28 -14.69
C MET A 192 -15.15 -15.74 -14.86
N ALA A 193 -14.39 -16.28 -13.91
CA ALA A 193 -13.87 -17.65 -13.96
C ALA A 193 -14.97 -18.71 -13.86
N PHE A 194 -15.97 -18.47 -12.99
CA PHE A 194 -16.98 -19.47 -12.61
C PHE A 194 -18.38 -19.20 -13.13
N LEU A 195 -18.76 -17.94 -13.40
CA LEU A 195 -20.06 -17.57 -13.95
C LEU A 195 -20.00 -17.02 -15.39
N GLY A 196 -18.79 -16.86 -15.96
CA GLY A 196 -18.60 -16.35 -17.32
C GLY A 196 -19.20 -17.26 -18.39
N LYS A 197 -19.96 -16.68 -19.32
CA LYS A 197 -20.51 -17.37 -20.49
C LYS A 197 -19.67 -17.15 -21.75
N SER A 198 -19.13 -15.94 -21.93
CA SER A 198 -18.23 -15.65 -23.05
C SER A 198 -16.89 -16.38 -22.91
N GLU A 199 -16.30 -16.76 -24.04
CA GLU A 199 -14.97 -17.37 -24.06
C GLU A 199 -13.91 -16.42 -23.49
N PHE A 200 -14.02 -15.12 -23.80
CA PHE A 200 -13.18 -14.09 -23.22
C PHE A 200 -13.26 -14.08 -21.68
N CYS A 201 -14.45 -13.99 -21.09
CA CYS A 201 -14.60 -13.93 -19.63
C CYS A 201 -14.05 -15.18 -18.95
N LYS A 202 -14.35 -16.37 -19.47
CA LYS A 202 -13.86 -17.64 -18.89
C LYS A 202 -12.33 -17.70 -18.89
N LYS A 203 -11.70 -17.37 -20.01
CA LYS A 203 -10.23 -17.41 -20.15
C LYS A 203 -9.57 -16.36 -19.26
N MET A 204 -10.06 -15.13 -19.34
CA MET A 204 -9.52 -14.01 -18.55
C MET A 204 -9.70 -14.26 -17.05
N GLY A 205 -10.89 -14.69 -16.61
CA GLY A 205 -11.15 -15.01 -15.21
C GLY A 205 -10.22 -16.10 -14.67
N ARG A 206 -10.06 -17.22 -15.39
CA ARG A 206 -9.15 -18.31 -14.96
C ARG A 206 -7.68 -17.89 -14.94
N PHE A 207 -7.25 -17.08 -15.91
CA PHE A 207 -5.90 -16.56 -15.98
C PHE A 207 -5.55 -15.61 -14.82
N THR A 208 -6.52 -14.79 -14.41
CA THR A 208 -6.33 -13.75 -13.41
C THR A 208 -6.72 -14.16 -12.00
N PHE A 209 -7.50 -15.22 -11.83
CA PHE A 209 -7.97 -15.70 -10.53
C PHE A 209 -6.81 -16.09 -9.61
N ILE A 210 -5.86 -16.90 -10.10
CA ILE A 210 -4.73 -17.33 -9.28
C ILE A 210 -3.86 -16.13 -8.86
N PRO A 211 -3.36 -15.26 -9.77
CA PRO A 211 -2.67 -14.03 -9.37
C PRO A 211 -3.49 -13.17 -8.39
N GLY A 212 -4.80 -13.09 -8.59
CA GLY A 212 -5.72 -12.36 -7.71
C GLY A 212 -5.76 -12.91 -6.29
N ILE A 213 -5.62 -14.22 -6.06
CA ILE A 213 -5.51 -14.76 -4.70
C ILE A 213 -4.27 -14.20 -3.98
N PHE A 214 -3.19 -13.95 -4.71
CA PHE A 214 -1.94 -13.37 -4.21
C PHE A 214 -1.90 -11.83 -4.35
N ASN A 215 -3.08 -11.19 -4.50
CA ASN A 215 -3.26 -9.74 -4.61
C ASN A 215 -2.58 -9.08 -5.82
N ILE A 216 -2.31 -9.84 -6.89
CA ILE A 216 -1.76 -9.35 -8.17
C ILE A 216 -2.90 -9.27 -9.19
N ASN A 217 -3.15 -8.09 -9.75
CA ASN A 217 -4.38 -7.85 -10.52
C ASN A 217 -4.22 -7.00 -11.79
N GLU A 218 -3.01 -6.56 -12.10
CA GLU A 218 -2.70 -5.83 -13.33
C GLU A 218 -3.17 -6.59 -14.58
N PRO A 219 -2.98 -7.92 -14.69
CA PRO A 219 -3.50 -8.66 -15.83
C PRO A 219 -5.03 -8.55 -15.99
N LEU A 220 -5.78 -8.38 -14.89
CA LEU A 220 -7.23 -8.17 -14.94
C LEU A 220 -7.58 -6.72 -15.25
N ILE A 221 -6.94 -5.75 -14.57
CA ILE A 221 -7.21 -4.31 -14.74
C ILE A 221 -6.96 -3.83 -16.17
N PHE A 222 -5.91 -4.35 -16.80
CA PHE A 222 -5.56 -4.03 -18.18
C PHE A 222 -6.22 -4.97 -19.19
N GLY A 223 -6.46 -6.24 -18.81
CA GLY A 223 -7.07 -7.24 -19.70
C GLY A 223 -8.58 -7.05 -19.86
N VAL A 224 -9.30 -6.91 -18.75
CA VAL A 224 -10.66 -6.34 -18.75
C VAL A 224 -10.43 -4.85 -18.67
N PRO A 225 -10.69 -4.05 -19.72
CA PRO A 225 -10.33 -2.64 -19.73
C PRO A 225 -11.14 -1.88 -18.68
N ILE A 226 -10.69 -1.93 -17.42
CA ILE A 226 -11.25 -1.23 -16.26
C ILE A 226 -10.69 0.19 -16.27
N VAL A 227 -9.41 0.32 -16.63
CA VAL A 227 -8.75 1.61 -16.87
C VAL A 227 -9.51 2.36 -17.96
N MET A 228 -9.79 3.64 -17.68
CA MET A 228 -10.52 4.58 -18.54
C MET A 228 -11.92 4.10 -18.94
N ASN A 229 -12.51 3.18 -18.18
CA ASN A 229 -13.85 2.66 -18.46
C ASN A 229 -14.85 3.06 -17.36
N PRO A 230 -15.72 4.06 -17.62
CA PRO A 230 -16.71 4.51 -16.64
C PRO A 230 -17.67 3.41 -16.17
N PHE A 231 -17.92 2.39 -16.99
CA PHE A 231 -18.80 1.28 -16.62
C PHE A 231 -18.24 0.45 -15.47
N PHE A 232 -16.94 0.09 -15.53
CA PHE A 232 -16.28 -0.64 -14.45
C PHE A 232 -15.75 0.27 -13.33
N ALA A 233 -15.60 1.57 -13.58
CA ALA A 233 -15.25 2.54 -12.54
C ALA A 233 -16.23 2.52 -11.35
N ILE A 234 -17.53 2.32 -11.62
CA ILE A 234 -18.57 2.29 -10.57
C ILE A 234 -18.32 1.16 -9.55
N PRO A 235 -18.29 -0.14 -9.94
CA PRO A 235 -18.02 -1.20 -8.97
C PRO A 235 -16.58 -1.13 -8.42
N PHE A 236 -15.62 -0.65 -9.22
CA PHE A 236 -14.22 -0.49 -8.79
C PHE A 236 -14.03 0.53 -7.66
N ILE A 237 -14.91 1.54 -7.57
CA ILE A 237 -14.94 2.49 -6.44
C ILE A 237 -15.88 1.98 -5.33
N ALA A 238 -17.08 1.55 -5.70
CA ALA A 238 -18.14 1.24 -4.74
C ALA A 238 -17.83 0.01 -3.88
N ALA A 239 -17.21 -1.04 -4.46
CA ALA A 239 -16.88 -2.26 -3.73
C ALA A 239 -15.86 -2.00 -2.61
N PRO A 240 -14.69 -1.38 -2.86
CA PRO A 240 -13.76 -1.00 -1.82
C PRO A 240 -14.37 -0.10 -0.73
N ILE A 241 -15.19 0.90 -1.10
CA ILE A 241 -15.84 1.78 -0.13
C ILE A 241 -16.75 0.97 0.80
N MET A 242 -17.58 0.08 0.24
CA MET A 242 -18.49 -0.73 1.04
C MET A 242 -17.74 -1.69 1.97
N MET A 243 -16.70 -2.36 1.46
CA MET A 243 -15.84 -3.22 2.28
C MET A 243 -15.15 -2.42 3.40
N GLY A 244 -14.70 -1.20 3.11
CA GLY A 244 -14.12 -0.28 4.08
C GLY A 244 -15.12 0.10 5.19
N ILE A 245 -16.35 0.45 4.83
CA ILE A 245 -17.42 0.78 5.79
C ILE A 245 -17.72 -0.43 6.68
N ILE A 246 -17.91 -1.61 6.09
CA ILE A 246 -18.19 -2.86 6.83
C ILE A 246 -17.05 -3.16 7.81
N THR A 247 -15.81 -3.04 7.36
CA THR A 247 -14.62 -3.29 8.19
C THR A 247 -14.52 -2.28 9.33
N TYR A 248 -14.76 -1.00 9.04
CA TYR A 248 -14.79 0.05 10.05
C TYR A 248 -15.86 -0.19 11.11
N LEU A 249 -17.08 -0.60 10.70
CA LEU A 249 -18.15 -0.93 11.63
C LEU A 249 -17.78 -2.16 12.48
N ALA A 250 -17.29 -3.23 11.84
CA ALA A 250 -16.94 -4.47 12.52
C ALA A 250 -15.80 -4.29 13.55
N MET A 251 -14.77 -3.52 13.21
CA MET A 251 -13.63 -3.28 14.09
C MET A 251 -13.89 -2.12 15.07
N GLY A 252 -14.24 -0.95 14.53
CA GLY A 252 -14.25 0.31 15.28
C GLY A 252 -15.51 0.57 16.08
N VAL A 253 -16.67 0.06 15.66
CA VAL A 253 -17.97 0.34 16.32
C VAL A 253 -18.44 -0.86 17.13
N PHE A 254 -18.43 -2.05 16.53
CA PHE A 254 -18.94 -3.28 17.16
C PHE A 254 -17.86 -4.11 17.85
N HIS A 255 -16.58 -3.78 17.64
CA HIS A 255 -15.44 -4.48 18.25
C HIS A 255 -15.47 -6.01 18.06
N LEU A 256 -15.98 -6.46 16.91
CA LEU A 256 -16.11 -7.88 16.56
C LEU A 256 -14.76 -8.47 16.14
N VAL A 257 -13.84 -7.64 15.63
CA VAL A 257 -12.54 -8.05 15.11
C VAL A 257 -11.44 -7.17 15.69
N ASN A 258 -10.33 -7.79 16.08
CA ASN A 258 -9.17 -7.08 16.61
C ASN A 258 -8.53 -6.15 15.58
N TYR A 259 -7.89 -5.08 16.06
CA TYR A 259 -7.13 -4.16 15.22
C TYR A 259 -5.82 -4.78 14.71
N PRO A 260 -5.28 -4.32 13.57
CA PRO A 260 -4.00 -4.82 13.06
C PRO A 260 -2.83 -4.43 13.97
N ILE A 261 -1.95 -5.40 14.24
CA ILE A 261 -0.78 -5.27 15.12
C ILE A 261 0.55 -5.62 14.44
N ALA A 262 0.52 -6.20 13.24
CA ALA A 262 1.72 -6.67 12.55
C ALA A 262 1.67 -6.46 11.04
N ILE A 263 2.83 -6.19 10.45
CA ILE A 263 3.02 -6.28 9.00
C ILE A 263 3.10 -7.75 8.62
N ALA A 264 2.32 -8.17 7.64
CA ALA A 264 2.37 -9.51 7.10
C ALA A 264 2.65 -9.47 5.59
N PRO A 265 3.18 -10.56 4.99
CA PRO A 265 3.55 -10.58 3.57
C PRO A 265 2.34 -10.31 2.66
N TRP A 266 2.46 -9.30 1.79
CA TRP A 266 1.36 -8.78 0.97
C TRP A 266 0.80 -9.77 -0.07
N THR A 267 1.61 -10.76 -0.45
CA THR A 267 1.29 -11.72 -1.51
C THR A 267 0.50 -12.92 -1.00
N LEU A 268 0.22 -13.06 0.29
CA LEU A 268 -0.53 -14.22 0.79
C LEU A 268 -2.07 -14.02 0.70
N PRO A 269 -2.86 -15.11 0.67
CA PRO A 269 -4.32 -15.01 0.57
C PRO A 269 -4.95 -14.20 1.70
N ALA A 270 -5.78 -13.21 1.35
CA ALA A 270 -6.27 -12.19 2.29
C ALA A 270 -6.88 -12.73 3.60
N PRO A 271 -7.73 -13.77 3.64
CA PRO A 271 -8.29 -14.27 4.90
C PRO A 271 -7.22 -14.79 5.88
N LEU A 272 -6.22 -15.51 5.36
CA LEU A 272 -5.11 -16.03 6.18
C LEU A 272 -4.29 -14.87 6.76
N VAL A 273 -4.00 -13.87 5.94
CA VAL A 273 -3.17 -12.76 6.35
C VAL A 273 -3.90 -11.78 7.26
N ALA A 274 -5.20 -11.60 7.07
CA ALA A 274 -6.05 -10.83 7.97
C ALA A 274 -5.98 -11.38 9.40
N MET A 275 -6.01 -12.71 9.57
CA MET A 275 -5.78 -13.34 10.87
C MET A 275 -4.37 -13.02 11.39
N MET A 276 -3.32 -13.27 10.60
CA MET A 276 -1.93 -13.04 11.03
C MET A 276 -1.68 -11.59 11.46
N ALA A 277 -2.20 -10.62 10.70
CA ALA A 277 -2.04 -9.20 10.95
C ALA A 277 -2.76 -8.73 12.23
N THR A 278 -3.80 -9.44 12.68
CA THR A 278 -4.62 -9.11 13.85
C THR A 278 -4.32 -9.99 15.08
N GLY A 279 -3.17 -10.68 15.09
CA GLY A 279 -2.77 -11.55 16.20
C GLY A 279 -3.45 -12.93 16.19
N PHE A 280 -3.65 -13.49 15.00
CA PHE A 280 -4.35 -14.75 14.74
C PHE A 280 -5.84 -14.76 15.14
N ASP A 281 -6.51 -13.60 15.06
CA ASP A 281 -7.96 -13.52 15.26
C ASP A 281 -8.72 -14.15 14.08
N TRP A 282 -9.32 -15.32 14.27
CA TRP A 282 -10.09 -16.02 13.24
C TRP A 282 -11.26 -15.19 12.69
N ARG A 283 -11.81 -14.25 13.49
CA ARG A 283 -12.90 -13.36 13.08
C ARG A 283 -12.45 -12.43 11.96
N ALA A 284 -11.16 -12.13 11.87
CA ALA A 284 -10.58 -11.37 10.76
C ALA A 284 -10.64 -12.12 9.43
N ALA A 285 -10.43 -13.44 9.41
CA ALA A 285 -10.63 -14.25 8.21
C ALA A 285 -12.09 -14.23 7.76
N VAL A 286 -13.03 -14.35 8.71
CA VAL A 286 -14.46 -14.28 8.42
C VAL A 286 -14.83 -12.93 7.83
N LEU A 287 -14.35 -11.83 8.42
CA LEU A 287 -14.58 -10.49 7.89
C LEU A 287 -14.02 -10.30 6.48
N ALA A 288 -12.80 -10.79 6.21
CA ALA A 288 -12.22 -10.77 4.87
C ALA A 288 -13.08 -11.57 3.86
N MET A 289 -13.60 -12.73 4.25
CA MET A 289 -14.52 -13.52 3.43
C MET A 289 -15.85 -12.79 3.17
N VAL A 290 -16.42 -12.15 4.20
CA VAL A 290 -17.63 -11.32 4.05
C VAL A 290 -17.38 -10.18 3.07
N ASN A 291 -16.23 -9.51 3.17
CA ASN A 291 -15.86 -8.44 2.26
C ASN A 291 -15.75 -8.93 0.80
N ILE A 292 -15.15 -10.11 0.56
CA ILE A 292 -15.11 -10.75 -0.77
C ILE A 292 -16.54 -11.00 -1.31
N MET A 293 -17.44 -11.50 -0.46
CA MET A 293 -18.84 -11.75 -0.87
C MET A 293 -19.56 -10.46 -1.22
N VAL A 294 -19.37 -9.40 -0.43
CA VAL A 294 -19.97 -8.08 -0.68
C VAL A 294 -19.47 -7.50 -2.00
N SER A 295 -18.16 -7.56 -2.25
CA SER A 295 -17.61 -7.11 -3.54
C SER A 295 -18.11 -7.96 -4.71
N CYS A 296 -18.27 -9.28 -4.54
CA CYS A 296 -18.93 -10.13 -5.56
C CYS A 296 -20.35 -9.65 -5.88
N VAL A 297 -21.15 -9.33 -4.87
CA VAL A 297 -22.52 -8.82 -5.07
C VAL A 297 -22.51 -7.48 -5.82
N ILE A 298 -21.60 -6.57 -5.48
CA ILE A 298 -21.47 -5.26 -6.13
C ILE A 298 -21.00 -5.40 -7.58
N TYR A 299 -20.05 -6.29 -7.87
CA TYR A 299 -19.55 -6.53 -9.23
C TYR A 299 -20.54 -7.31 -10.11
N LEU A 300 -21.41 -8.14 -9.52
CA LEU A 300 -22.31 -9.04 -10.24
C LEU A 300 -23.14 -8.39 -11.35
N PRO A 301 -23.86 -7.27 -11.14
CA PRO A 301 -24.65 -6.65 -12.21
C PRO A 301 -23.78 -6.15 -13.38
N PHE A 302 -22.63 -5.56 -13.07
CA PHE A 302 -21.69 -5.05 -14.09
C PHE A 302 -21.06 -6.18 -14.88
N PHE A 303 -20.63 -7.23 -14.19
CA PHE A 303 -20.12 -8.45 -14.81
C PHE A 303 -21.16 -9.07 -15.75
N LYS A 304 -22.42 -9.24 -15.31
CA LYS A 304 -23.47 -9.86 -16.14
C LYS A 304 -23.73 -9.08 -17.43
N ALA A 305 -23.78 -7.76 -17.36
CA ALA A 305 -23.97 -6.90 -18.54
C ALA A 305 -22.75 -6.92 -19.46
N PHE A 306 -21.54 -6.91 -18.91
CA PHE A 306 -20.31 -7.03 -19.69
C PHE A 306 -20.19 -8.39 -20.40
N ASP A 307 -20.43 -9.48 -19.68
CA ASP A 307 -20.36 -10.84 -20.23
C ASP A 307 -21.40 -11.05 -21.32
N LYS A 308 -22.63 -10.53 -21.14
CA LYS A 308 -23.66 -10.53 -22.20
C LYS A 308 -23.16 -9.81 -23.46
N SER A 309 -22.58 -8.62 -23.32
CA SER A 309 -22.03 -7.87 -24.46
C SER A 309 -20.90 -8.64 -25.17
N MET A 310 -20.07 -9.37 -24.42
CA MET A 310 -19.01 -10.19 -25.01
C MET A 310 -19.55 -11.40 -25.76
N VAL A 311 -20.56 -12.09 -25.21
CA VAL A 311 -21.24 -13.19 -25.92
C VAL A 311 -21.86 -12.69 -27.23
N GLU A 312 -22.52 -11.53 -27.22
CA GLU A 312 -23.10 -10.94 -28.44
C GLU A 312 -22.03 -10.63 -29.50
N LYS A 313 -20.87 -10.12 -29.08
CA LYS A 313 -19.73 -9.87 -29.99
C LYS A 313 -19.15 -11.18 -30.55
N GLU A 314 -19.00 -12.20 -29.72
CA GLU A 314 -18.49 -13.52 -30.14
C GLU A 314 -19.45 -14.21 -31.12
N LEU A 315 -20.77 -14.07 -30.95
CA LEU A 315 -21.77 -14.61 -31.88
C LEU A 315 -21.73 -13.89 -33.23
N LYS A 316 -21.70 -12.55 -33.23
CA LYS A 316 -21.59 -11.75 -34.46
C LYS A 316 -20.32 -12.09 -35.25
N ALA A 317 -19.17 -12.20 -34.57
CA ALA A 317 -17.91 -12.57 -35.21
C ALA A 317 -17.99 -13.96 -35.88
N LYS A 318 -18.65 -14.94 -35.22
CA LYS A 318 -18.87 -16.28 -35.80
C LYS A 318 -19.83 -16.27 -36.99
N GLU A 319 -20.83 -15.40 -36.98
CA GLU A 319 -21.75 -15.24 -38.12
C GLU A 319 -21.03 -14.62 -39.33
N GLU A 320 -20.23 -13.57 -39.11
CA GLU A 320 -19.41 -12.93 -40.14
C GLU A 320 -18.37 -13.90 -40.72
N GLU A 321 -17.72 -14.71 -39.89
CA GLU A 321 -16.77 -15.74 -40.33
C GLU A 321 -17.45 -16.80 -41.22
N LYS A 322 -18.67 -17.24 -40.85
CA LYS A 322 -19.47 -18.15 -41.68
C LYS A 322 -19.88 -17.54 -43.02
N ILE A 323 -20.25 -16.26 -43.03
CA ILE A 323 -20.61 -15.53 -44.26
C ILE A 323 -19.40 -15.42 -45.19
N ASN A 324 -18.23 -15.06 -44.66
CA ASN A 324 -17.00 -14.94 -45.44
C ASN A 324 -16.54 -16.29 -46.00
N LEU A 325 -16.63 -17.37 -45.22
CA LEU A 325 -16.36 -18.73 -45.70
C LEU A 325 -17.35 -19.15 -46.78
N GLY A 326 -18.64 -18.88 -46.61
CA GLY A 326 -19.67 -19.16 -47.62
C GLY A 326 -19.42 -18.43 -48.95
N ASN A 327 -19.06 -17.14 -48.89
CA ASN A 327 -18.77 -16.34 -50.07
C ASN A 327 -17.48 -16.76 -50.80
N SER A 328 -16.48 -17.28 -50.06
CA SER A 328 -15.23 -17.79 -50.63
C SER A 328 -15.40 -19.11 -51.41
N VAL A 329 -16.42 -19.90 -51.09
CA VAL A 329 -16.73 -21.17 -51.77
C VAL A 329 -17.57 -20.94 -53.04
N THR A 330 -18.25 -19.80 -53.16
CA THR A 330 -19.13 -19.48 -54.29
C THR A 330 -18.49 -18.64 -55.40
N GLN A 331 -17.22 -18.23 -55.29
CA GLN A 331 -16.52 -17.59 -56.41
C GLN A 331 -16.05 -18.66 -57.41
N PRO A 332 -16.60 -18.73 -58.62
CA PRO A 332 -16.09 -19.62 -59.65
C PRO A 332 -14.75 -19.07 -60.16
N VAL A 333 -13.76 -19.96 -60.27
CA VAL A 333 -12.52 -19.75 -61.03
C VAL A 333 -12.86 -19.53 -62.51
#